data_AF-A0A7K8BY25-F1
#
_entry.id   AF-A0A7K8BY25-F1
#
_cell.length_a   1.000
_cell.length_b   1.000
_cell.length_c   1.000
_cell.angle_alpha   90.00
_cell.angle_beta   90.00
_cell.angle_gamma   90.00
#
_symmetry.space_group_name_H-M   'P 1'
#
loop_
_entity.id
_entity.type
_entity.pdbx_description
1 polymer ?
#
loop_
_entity_poly.entity_id
_entity_poly.type
_entity_poly.pdbx_seq_one_letter_code
_entity_poly.pdbx_strand_id
1 'polypeptide(L)' 'PPPPGSAVAAGAELLELDVRRTRDGVAVVCHDRDLARQSGRSLDLAQTDYKV' A
#
# COMPACT_ATOMS: atom_id res chain seq x y z
N PRO A 1 8.07 -11.02 15.17
CA PRO A 1 6.67 -10.91 15.67
C PRO A 1 6.11 -9.55 15.22
N PRO A 2 4.83 -9.46 14.85
CA PRO A 2 4.23 -8.19 14.47
C PRO A 2 4.25 -7.22 15.66
N PRO A 3 4.27 -5.89 15.43
CA PRO A 3 4.29 -4.92 16.51
C PRO A 3 3.06 -5.05 17.41
N PRO A 4 3.23 -4.86 18.74
CA PRO A 4 2.12 -4.85 19.69
C PRO A 4 1.15 -3.72 19.29
N GLY A 5 -0.10 -4.07 18.98
CA GLY A 5 -1.12 -3.15 18.47
C GLY A 5 -1.52 -3.35 17.00
N SER A 6 -0.86 -4.26 16.28
CA SER A 6 -1.32 -4.67 14.95
C SER A 6 -2.57 -5.55 15.02
N ALA A 7 -3.42 -5.50 13.98
CA ALA A 7 -4.59 -6.38 13.87
C ALA A 7 -4.20 -7.88 13.95
N VAL A 8 -3.03 -8.23 13.41
CA VAL A 8 -2.47 -9.59 13.51
C VAL A 8 -2.17 -9.98 14.95
N ALA A 9 -1.52 -9.10 15.73
CA ALA A 9 -1.25 -9.35 17.14
C ALA A 9 -2.55 -9.42 17.98
N ALA A 10 -3.61 -8.75 17.53
CA ALA A 10 -4.93 -8.78 18.16
C ALA A 10 -5.77 -10.02 17.77
N GLY A 11 -5.25 -10.90 16.89
CA GLY A 11 -5.91 -12.14 16.49
C GLY A 11 -6.90 -12.01 15.33
N ALA A 12 -6.87 -10.91 14.57
CA ALA A 12 -7.76 -10.76 13.41
C ALA A 12 -7.54 -11.88 12.38
N GLU A 13 -8.63 -12.55 11.97
CA GLU A 13 -8.59 -13.67 11.02
C GLU A 13 -8.57 -13.22 9.56
N LEU A 14 -9.05 -12.00 9.29
CA LEU A 14 -9.07 -11.38 7.97
C LEU A 14 -8.50 -9.96 8.03
N LEU A 15 -7.74 -9.60 6.99
CA LEU A 15 -7.25 -8.24 6.78
C LEU A 15 -7.69 -7.77 5.40
N GLU A 16 -8.44 -6.69 5.36
CA GLU A 16 -8.81 -6.00 4.13
C GLU A 16 -7.67 -5.04 3.74
N LEU A 17 -7.39 -4.95 2.44
CA LEU A 17 -6.32 -4.14 1.88
C LEU A 17 -6.77 -3.55 0.54
N ASP A 18 -6.70 -2.22 0.42
CA ASP A 18 -6.75 -1.56 -0.87
C ASP A 18 -5.45 -1.76 -1.65
N VAL A 19 -5.58 -2.24 -2.89
CA VAL A 19 -4.45 -2.44 -3.79
C VAL A 19 -4.57 -1.62 -5.06
N ARG A 20 -3.43 -1.14 -5.54
CA ARG A 20 -3.31 -0.52 -6.86
C ARG A 20 -2.15 -1.13 -7.63
N ARG A 21 -2.24 -1.04 -8.96
CA ARG A 21 -1.23 -1.58 -9.88
C ARG A 21 -0.30 -0.46 -10.33
N THR A 22 0.99 -0.69 -10.23
CA THR A 22 2.03 0.19 -10.78
C THR A 22 2.13 0.06 -12.30
N ARG A 23 2.89 0.96 -12.95
CA ARG A 23 3.07 0.93 -14.40
C ARG A 23 3.72 -0.38 -14.89
N ASP A 24 4.71 -0.88 -14.16
CA ASP A 24 5.38 -2.17 -14.37
C ASP A 24 4.56 -3.38 -13.88
N GLY A 25 3.34 -3.16 -13.42
CA GLY A 25 2.37 -4.20 -13.13
C GLY A 25 2.47 -4.84 -11.75
N VAL A 26 3.25 -4.25 -10.85
CA VAL A 26 3.36 -4.69 -9.45
C VAL A 26 2.13 -4.22 -8.67
N ALA A 27 1.53 -5.11 -7.87
CA ALA A 27 0.48 -4.75 -6.92
C ALA A 27 1.09 -4.15 -5.65
N VAL A 28 0.63 -2.96 -5.26
CA VAL A 28 1.07 -2.26 -4.04
C VAL A 28 -0.14 -1.93 -3.16
N VAL A 29 0.06 -1.95 -1.84
CA VAL A 29 -0.97 -1.57 -0.86
C VAL A 29 -1.04 -0.05 -0.79
N CYS A 30 -2.11 0.53 -1.32
CA CYS A 30 -2.37 1.97 -1.28
C CYS A 30 -3.83 2.24 -1.65
N HIS A 31 -4.54 2.95 -0.78
CA HIS A 31 -5.93 3.36 -1.02
C HIS A 31 -6.02 4.45 -2.10
N ASP A 32 -5.17 5.47 -2.03
CA ASP A 32 -5.26 6.64 -2.90
C ASP A 32 -4.59 6.39 -4.26
N ARG A 33 -4.96 7.17 -5.28
CA ARG A 33 -4.34 7.08 -6.62
C ARG A 33 -2.86 7.49 -6.61
N ASP A 34 -2.52 8.43 -5.73
CA ASP A 34 -1.18 8.99 -5.61
C ASP A 34 -0.68 8.95 -4.16
N LEU A 35 0.63 9.14 -4.00
CA LEU A 35 1.30 9.03 -2.71
C LEU A 35 1.24 10.32 -1.87
N ALA A 36 0.50 11.35 -2.27
CA ALA A 36 0.63 12.69 -1.69
C ALA A 36 0.18 12.71 -0.22
N ARG A 37 -0.98 12.14 0.10
CA ARG A 37 -1.52 12.13 1.47
C ARG A 37 -0.65 11.33 2.44
N GLN A 38 0.01 10.27 1.96
CA GLN A 38 0.75 9.33 2.81
C GLN A 38 2.25 9.65 2.91
N SER A 39 2.83 10.31 1.89
CA SER A 39 4.28 10.53 1.79
C SER A 39 4.70 11.97 1.46
N GLY A 40 3.75 12.85 1.17
CA GLY A 40 4.02 14.20 0.67
C GLY A 40 4.49 14.25 -0.78
N ARG A 41 4.62 13.11 -1.47
CA ARG A 41 5.06 13.04 -2.87
C ARG A 41 3.86 12.86 -3.80
N SER A 42 3.66 13.80 -4.72
CA SER A 42 2.62 13.70 -5.75
C SER A 42 3.10 12.81 -6.90
N LEU A 43 2.99 11.49 -6.71
CA LEU A 43 3.32 10.46 -7.70
C LEU A 43 2.09 9.60 -7.95
N ASP A 44 1.60 9.57 -9.19
CA ASP A 44 0.54 8.65 -9.62
C ASP A 44 1.08 7.23 -9.71
N LEU A 45 0.46 6.30 -8.97
CA LEU A 45 0.89 4.90 -8.92
C LEU A 45 0.82 4.22 -10.29
N ALA A 46 -0.21 4.50 -11.10
CA ALA A 46 -0.36 3.89 -12.41
C ALA A 46 0.69 4.35 -13.44
N GLN A 47 1.45 5.40 -13.12
CA GLN A 47 2.49 5.98 -13.97
C GLN A 47 3.91 5.77 -13.42
N THR A 48 4.04 5.14 -12.25
CA THR A 48 5.31 4.92 -11.55
C THR A 48 5.68 3.45 -11.62
N ASP A 49 6.96 3.13 -11.83
CA ASP A 49 7.48 1.76 -11.71
C ASP A 49 7.85 1.44 -10.26
N TYR A 50 7.58 0.22 -9.80
CA TYR A 50 8.01 -0.22 -8.47
C TYR A 50 9.48 -0.65 -8.47
N LYS A 51 9.90 -1.37 -9.52
CA LYS A 51 11.28 -1.81 -9.70
C LYS A 51 11.99 -0.84 -10.64
N VAL A 52 13.10 -0.28 -10.18
CA VAL A 52 14.04 0.52 -10.99
C VAL A 52 15.01 -0.41 -11.69
#